data_AF-A0A9D1GEF4-F1
#
_entry.id   AF-A0A9D1GEF4-F1
#
_cell.length_a   1.000
_cell.length_b   1.000
_cell.length_c   1.000
_cell.angle_alpha   90.00
_cell.angle_beta   90.00
_cell.angle_gamma   90.00
#
_symmetry.space_group_name_H-M   'P 1'
#
loop_
_entity.id
_entity.type
_entity.pdbx_description
1 polymer ?
#
loop_
_entity_poly.entity_id
_entity_poly.type
_entity_poly.pdbx_seq_one_letter_code
_entity_poly.pdbx_strand_id
1 'polypeptide(L)'
;MIELNTRHLALLCAGQFIAHFDYDDLVDNRYCSEYETNISSTPLLLHCRARFDKKGEQISDFDFDVESCDRRTQLHIIGSMQQARSKARQWINAYLKNYRTYCPLEI
;
A
#
# COMPACT_ATOMS: atom_id res chain seq x y z
N MET A 1 -4.23 -4.48 23.42
CA MET A 1 -3.63 -3.35 22.69
C MET A 1 -2.46 -3.91 21.91
N ILE A 2 -2.34 -3.58 20.63
CA ILE A 2 -1.24 -4.01 19.78
C ILE A 2 -0.49 -2.80 19.25
N GLU A 3 0.84 -2.86 19.29
CA GLU A 3 1.70 -1.81 18.78
C GLU A 3 2.11 -2.09 17.35
N LEU A 4 1.86 -1.13 16.46
CA LEU A 4 2.19 -1.25 15.05
C LEU A 4 3.21 -0.17 14.67
N ASN A 5 4.42 -0.62 14.36
CA ASN A 5 5.47 0.27 13.89
C ASN A 5 5.19 0.70 12.45
N THR A 6 5.19 2.01 12.19
CA THR A 6 4.85 2.54 10.87
C THR A 6 5.82 2.11 9.77
N ARG A 7 7.07 1.74 10.09
CA ARG A 7 8.02 1.16 9.12
C ARG A 7 7.58 -0.23 8.66
N HIS A 8 7.10 -1.07 9.58
CA HIS A 8 6.57 -2.39 9.23
C HIS A 8 5.28 -2.26 8.42
N LEU A 9 4.40 -1.33 8.81
CA LEU A 9 3.19 -1.04 8.04
C LEU A 9 3.51 -0.58 6.62
N ALA A 10 4.49 0.32 6.43
CA ALA A 10 4.92 0.75 5.11
C ALA A 10 5.40 -0.42 4.23
N LEU A 11 6.20 -1.33 4.81
CA LEU A 11 6.71 -2.51 4.10
C LEU A 11 5.56 -3.45 3.71
N LEU A 12 4.64 -3.69 4.65
CA LEU A 12 3.51 -4.59 4.45
C LEU A 12 2.56 -4.05 3.39
N CYS A 13 2.17 -2.77 3.48
CA CYS A 13 1.32 -2.12 2.48
C CYS A 13 1.98 -2.12 1.09
N ALA A 14 3.28 -1.78 1.00
CA ALA A 14 3.99 -1.80 -0.26
C ALA A 14 4.07 -3.21 -0.85
N GLY A 15 4.36 -4.23 -0.02
CA GLY A 15 4.41 -5.62 -0.46
C GLY A 15 3.06 -6.13 -0.95
N GLN A 16 1.98 -5.86 -0.21
CA GLN A 16 0.63 -6.26 -0.60
C GLN A 16 0.18 -5.57 -1.88
N PHE A 17 0.46 -4.27 -2.01
CA PHE A 17 0.22 -3.53 -3.25
C PHE A 17 0.97 -4.18 -4.41
N ILE A 18 2.27 -4.39 -4.29
CA ILE A 18 3.10 -4.95 -5.38
C ILE A 18 2.63 -6.35 -5.80
N ALA A 19 2.21 -7.18 -4.85
CA ALA A 19 1.80 -8.56 -5.13
C ALA A 19 0.44 -8.66 -5.85
N HIS A 20 -0.43 -7.67 -5.69
CA HIS A 20 -1.83 -7.74 -6.16
C HIS A 20 -2.22 -6.61 -7.11
N PHE A 21 -1.33 -5.66 -7.36
CA PHE A 21 -1.60 -4.55 -8.25
C PHE A 21 -1.56 -5.00 -9.71
N ASP A 22 -2.65 -4.74 -10.41
CA ASP A 22 -2.72 -4.79 -11.87
C ASP A 22 -3.05 -3.40 -12.42
N TYR A 23 -2.52 -3.07 -13.60
CA TYR A 23 -2.87 -1.84 -14.30
C TYR A 23 -4.32 -1.85 -14.80
N ASP A 24 -4.88 -3.03 -15.06
CA ASP A 24 -6.28 -3.18 -15.48
C ASP A 24 -7.26 -2.79 -14.37
N ASP A 25 -6.83 -2.78 -13.11
CA ASP A 25 -7.63 -2.36 -11.95
C ASP A 25 -7.72 -0.83 -11.80
N LEU A 26 -7.03 -0.06 -12.65
CA LEU A 26 -7.06 1.40 -12.58
C LEU A 26 -8.36 1.99 -13.11
N VAL A 27 -9.03 2.77 -12.25
CA VAL A 27 -10.18 3.60 -12.63
C VAL A 27 -9.79 5.06 -12.46
N ASP A 28 -9.81 5.83 -13.55
CA ASP A 28 -9.41 7.25 -13.56
C ASP A 28 -8.03 7.52 -12.92
N ASN A 29 -7.03 6.68 -13.21
CA ASN A 29 -5.69 6.71 -12.61
C ASN A 29 -5.71 6.54 -11.08
N ARG A 30 -6.71 5.86 -10.54
CA ARG A 30 -6.80 5.54 -9.11
C ARG A 30 -6.86 4.04 -8.92
N TYR A 31 -6.19 3.59 -7.87
CA TYR A 31 -6.25 2.22 -7.38
C TYR A 31 -6.66 2.24 -5.92
N CYS A 32 -7.64 1.42 -5.55
CA CYS A 32 -8.09 1.23 -4.19
C CYS A 32 -8.18 -0.26 -3.93
N SER A 33 -7.57 -0.74 -2.85
CA SER A 33 -7.63 -2.16 -2.50
C SER A 33 -7.56 -2.36 -0.99
N GLU A 34 -8.10 -3.49 -0.56
CA GLU A 34 -8.15 -3.91 0.83
C GLU A 34 -7.44 -5.25 0.97
N TYR A 35 -6.52 -5.34 1.93
CA TYR A 35 -5.72 -6.54 2.14
C TYR A 35 -5.86 -7.04 3.57
N GLU A 36 -6.31 -8.28 3.71
CA GLU A 36 -6.29 -8.97 5.00
C GLU A 36 -4.86 -9.39 5.36
N THR A 37 -4.46 -9.13 6.60
CA THR A 37 -3.14 -9.51 7.09
C THR A 37 -3.18 -9.85 8.57
N ASN A 38 -2.15 -10.54 9.05
CA ASN A 38 -2.04 -10.94 10.45
C ASN A 38 -0.74 -10.40 11.03
N ILE A 39 -0.82 -9.57 12.06
CA ILE A 39 0.35 -9.13 12.84
C ILE A 39 0.20 -9.67 14.26
N SER A 40 1.17 -10.47 14.71
CA SER A 40 1.14 -11.11 16.03
C SER A 40 -0.18 -11.86 16.32
N SER A 41 -0.66 -12.61 15.32
CA SER A 41 -1.94 -13.35 15.37
C SER A 41 -3.19 -12.47 15.50
N THR A 42 -3.06 -11.16 15.33
CA THR A 42 -4.20 -10.23 15.26
C THR A 42 -4.56 -10.01 13.79
N PRO A 43 -5.79 -10.34 13.37
CA PRO A 43 -6.26 -10.03 12.02
C PRO A 43 -6.48 -8.54 11.86
N LEU A 44 -5.90 -8.00 10.80
CA LEU A 44 -5.94 -6.61 10.41
C LEU A 44 -6.38 -6.49 8.94
N LEU A 45 -6.99 -5.36 8.62
CA LEU A 45 -7.36 -4.96 7.27
C LEU A 45 -6.54 -3.73 6.89
N LEU A 46 -5.83 -3.79 5.77
CA LEU A 46 -5.07 -2.67 5.22
C LEU A 46 -5.84 -2.08 4.06
N HIS A 47 -6.15 -0.78 4.14
CA HIS A 47 -6.80 -0.06 3.05
C HIS A 47 -5.73 0.75 2.33
N CYS A 48 -5.42 0.39 1.08
CA CYS A 48 -4.44 1.07 0.26
C CYS A 48 -5.14 1.88 -0.83
N ARG A 49 -4.70 3.12 -1.02
CA ARG A 49 -5.21 4.04 -2.03
C ARG A 49 -4.03 4.67 -2.76
N ALA A 50 -3.98 4.52 -4.07
CA ALA A 50 -2.96 5.12 -4.92
C ALA A 50 -3.61 5.99 -5.98
N ARG A 51 -2.99 7.14 -6.26
CA ARG A 51 -3.28 7.96 -7.42
C ARG A 51 -2.05 8.01 -8.31
N PHE A 52 -2.21 7.56 -9.54
CA PHE A 52 -1.19 7.61 -10.56
C PHE A 52 -1.14 9.00 -11.20
N ASP A 53 0.00 9.33 -11.78
CA ASP A 53 0.10 10.51 -12.63
C ASP A 53 -0.76 10.38 -13.90
N LYS A 54 -0.85 11.45 -14.68
CA LYS A 54 -1.71 11.49 -15.89
C LYS A 54 -1.35 10.44 -16.94
N LYS A 55 -0.13 9.90 -16.87
CA LYS A 55 0.37 8.90 -17.81
C LYS A 55 0.23 7.47 -17.27
N GLY A 56 -0.27 7.31 -16.03
CA GLY A 56 -0.42 6.02 -15.39
C GLY A 56 0.92 5.35 -15.06
N GLU A 57 2.05 6.07 -14.98
CA GLU A 57 3.38 5.43 -14.89
C GLU A 57 3.91 5.29 -13.48
N GLN A 58 3.53 6.22 -12.61
CA GLN A 58 4.02 6.31 -11.26
C GLN A 58 2.92 6.82 -10.35
N ILE A 59 2.99 6.40 -9.10
CA ILE A 59 2.11 6.85 -8.04
C ILE A 59 2.54 8.25 -7.63
N SER A 60 1.66 9.21 -7.90
CA SER A 60 1.79 10.61 -7.48
C SER A 60 1.45 10.80 -6.00
N ASP A 61 0.43 10.08 -5.52
CA ASP A 61 -0.05 10.13 -4.15
C ASP A 61 -0.41 8.73 -3.66
N PHE A 62 0.00 8.40 -2.44
CA PHE A 62 -0.23 7.08 -1.84
C PHE A 62 -0.65 7.26 -0.40
N ASP A 63 -1.79 6.66 -0.07
CA ASP A 63 -2.35 6.68 1.26
C ASP A 63 -2.67 5.26 1.70
N PHE A 64 -2.51 5.02 2.99
CA PHE A 64 -2.98 3.77 3.57
C PHE A 64 -3.38 3.95 5.03
N ASP A 65 -4.35 3.14 5.42
CA ASP A 65 -4.88 3.01 6.77
C ASP A 65 -4.92 1.54 7.19
N VAL A 66 -4.96 1.29 8.49
CA VAL A 66 -5.03 -0.05 9.06
C VAL A 66 -6.13 -0.12 10.11
N GLU A 67 -6.94 -1.16 10.01
CA GLU A 67 -8.02 -1.44 10.96
C GLU A 67 -7.84 -2.84 11.53
N SER A 68 -8.30 -3.07 12.77
CA SER A 68 -8.39 -4.43 13.30
C SER A 68 -9.72 -5.02 12.94
N CYS A 69 -9.73 -6.27 12.49
CA CYS A 69 -10.96 -7.01 12.27
C CYS A 69 -11.70 -7.30 13.59
N ASP A 70 -11.00 -7.24 14.73
CA ASP A 70 -11.60 -7.28 16.06
C ASP A 70 -11.75 -5.87 16.65
N ARG A 71 -13.00 -5.41 16.76
CA ARG A 71 -13.35 -4.09 17.33
C ARG A 71 -12.89 -3.88 18.78
N ARG A 72 -12.57 -4.95 19.52
CA ARG A 72 -12.05 -4.87 20.89
C ARG A 72 -10.54 -4.59 20.91
N THR A 73 -9.86 -4.79 19.80
CA THR A 73 -8.42 -4.60 19.70
C THR A 73 -8.09 -3.15 19.38
N GLN A 74 -7.52 -2.45 20.36
CA GLN A 74 -6.96 -1.12 20.17
C GLN A 74 -5.60 -1.21 19.47
N LEU A 75 -5.49 -0.52 18.33
CA LEU A 75 -4.24 -0.34 17.59
C LEU A 75 -3.50 0.91 18.11
N HIS A 76 -2.25 0.74 18.50
CA HIS A 76 -1.36 1.84 18.84
C HIS A 76 -0.30 2.00 17.75
N ILE A 77 -0.41 3.08 16.98
CA ILE A 77 0.52 3.35 15.87
C ILE A 77 1.75 4.07 16.40
N ILE A 78 2.93 3.46 16.21
CA ILE A 78 4.21 4.01 16.66
C ILE A 78 4.99 4.55 15.48
N GLY A 79 5.12 5.88 15.43
CA GLY A 79 5.85 6.62 14.39
C GLY A 79 4.94 7.48 13.52
N SER A 80 5.51 8.08 12.48
CA SER A 80 4.77 8.94 11.54
C SER A 80 4.15 8.13 10.41
N MET A 81 2.81 8.15 10.31
CA MET A 81 2.09 7.57 9.16
C MET A 81 2.42 8.30 7.86
N GLN A 82 2.64 9.62 7.90
CA GLN A 82 3.04 10.40 6.73
C GLN A 82 4.39 9.91 6.17
N GLN A 83 5.39 9.68 7.04
CA GLN A 83 6.68 9.15 6.60
C GLN A 83 6.56 7.72 6.07
N ALA A 84 5.70 6.90 6.68
CA ALA A 84 5.45 5.54 6.23
C ALA A 84 4.79 5.50 4.85
N ARG A 85 3.76 6.31 4.62
CA ARG A 85 3.11 6.48 3.30
C ARG A 85 4.09 6.94 2.24
N SER A 86 4.93 7.93 2.56
CA SER A 86 5.98 8.42 1.66
C SER A 86 6.98 7.31 1.29
N LYS A 87 7.43 6.51 2.28
CA LYS A 87 8.33 5.36 2.05
C LYS A 87 7.68 4.26 1.22
N ALA A 88 6.45 3.88 1.53
CA ALA A 88 5.70 2.88 0.78
C ALA A 88 5.58 3.30 -0.69
N ARG A 89 5.19 4.55 -0.95
CA ARG A 89 5.15 5.14 -2.31
C ARG A 89 6.49 5.02 -3.04
N GLN A 90 7.59 5.36 -2.36
CA GLN A 90 8.94 5.28 -2.95
C GLN A 90 9.29 3.84 -3.35
N TRP A 91 9.02 2.86 -2.49
CA TRP A 91 9.28 1.45 -2.79
C TRP A 91 8.42 0.94 -3.94
N ILE A 92 7.12 1.26 -3.95
CA ILE A 92 6.21 0.83 -5.02
C ILE A 92 6.65 1.47 -6.35
N ASN A 93 6.94 2.76 -6.39
CA ASN A 93 7.41 3.41 -7.63
C ASN A 93 8.74 2.84 -8.12
N ALA A 94 9.66 2.50 -7.21
CA ALA A 94 10.90 1.82 -7.58
C ALA A 94 10.63 0.44 -8.20
N TYR A 95 9.66 -0.31 -7.67
CA TYR A 95 9.20 -1.56 -8.27
C TYR A 95 8.57 -1.34 -9.65
N LEU A 96 7.59 -0.44 -9.78
CA LEU A 96 6.87 -0.18 -11.03
C LEU A 96 7.80 0.25 -12.17
N LYS A 97 8.82 1.05 -11.85
CA LYS A 97 9.86 1.44 -12.82
C LYS A 97 10.61 0.24 -13.39
N ASN A 98 10.92 -0.75 -12.55
CA ASN A 98 11.55 -1.99 -13.00
C ASN A 98 10.54 -2.89 -13.72
N TYR A 99 9.32 -3.02 -13.21
CA TYR A 99 8.26 -3.83 -13.80
C TYR A 99 7.97 -3.46 -15.26
N ARG A 100 7.81 -2.16 -15.56
CA ARG A 100 7.63 -1.68 -16.95
C ARG A 100 8.83 -1.93 -17.86
N THR A 101 10.02 -2.11 -17.31
CA THR A 101 11.19 -2.51 -18.10
C THR A 101 11.02 -3.92 -18.67
N TYR A 102 10.27 -4.79 -17.99
CA TYR A 102 10.08 -6.21 -18.35
C TYR A 102 8.69 -6.52 -18.91
N CYS A 103 7.68 -5.69 -18.62
CA CYS A 103 6.34 -5.75 -19.20
C CYS A 103 6.00 -4.36 -19.78
N PRO A 104 6.54 -4.03 -20.97
CA PRO A 104 6.17 -2.80 -21.66
C PRO A 104 4.69 -2.86 -22.03
N LEU A 105 4.00 -1.71 -21.96
CA LEU A 105 2.66 -1.55 -22.48
C LEU A 105 2.66 -2.00 -23.95
N GLU A 106 1.86 -3.00 -24.30
CA GLU A 106 1.59 -3.29 -25.71
C GLU A 106 0.88 -2.05 -26.29
N ILE A 107 1.51 -1.44 -27.29
CA ILE A 107 1.06 -0.20 -27.96
C ILE A 107 0.05 -0.57 -29.05
#